data_AF-A0A8H7FCV7-F1
#
_entry.id   AF-A0A8H7FCV7-F1
#
_cell.length_a   1.000
_cell.length_b   1.000
_cell.length_c   1.000
_cell.angle_alpha   90.00
_cell.angle_beta   90.00
_cell.angle_gamma   90.00
#
_symmetry.space_group_name_H-M   'P 1'
#
loop_
_entity.id
_entity.type
_entity.pdbx_description
1 polymer ?
#
loop_
_entity_poly.entity_id
_entity_poly.type
_entity_poly.pdbx_seq_one_letter_code
_entity_poly.pdbx_strand_id
1 'polypeptide(L)'
;MPSPTKIDWSKVDRPEHVFQRFPSRRSQVYGTKGMIAASQPLAVEVGLEILRKGGNAADAAVATSIALNVTEPTCCGIGGDAFCLFYDAESKTVKALNGSGRSPEKLTIDHLRKQGVMGKKIPLLNLNSVTIPGAAAAWVDTVEKFGSGTLSLSEIFAPAIRLAEEGGANVIDDLQWQRSEEQLKIASPNGDEMLLDGKAPLPGQIMTFPNLAKTLRTVAEEGKDGFYKGRVAQAIVDLVRAQGGVMEMEDLAKHATDFVEPISYTYGGEVTLWECPPNGQGDFFGRTTTMTLTKSIGITALLALGILESMEEQGKIKPLLEMEHNSVEYLHALVEALRLAFADTQYYVTDPDVVHVPVKELLSKEYLSTRAKLFDPKGTDPKVVHTLYTSQVLERQASEHNECRCFSSYFAICSHTEGMRLHPAKPRLRIHPRRRAPKCPE
;
A
#
# COMPACT_ATOMS: atom_id res chain seq x y z
N MET A 1 -17.39 35.18 -20.97
CA MET A 1 -15.95 34.84 -20.85
C MET A 1 -15.49 34.34 -22.19
N PRO A 2 -14.35 34.82 -22.74
CA PRO A 2 -13.82 34.27 -23.99
C PRO A 2 -13.62 32.77 -23.80
N SER A 3 -14.05 31.97 -24.79
CA SER A 3 -13.81 30.52 -24.80
C SER A 3 -12.34 30.27 -24.47
N PRO A 4 -12.01 29.45 -23.47
CA PRO A 4 -10.61 29.15 -23.17
C PRO A 4 -9.98 28.60 -24.45
N THR A 5 -8.83 29.16 -24.83
CA THR A 5 -8.03 28.68 -25.95
C THR A 5 -7.85 27.17 -25.81
N LYS A 6 -8.36 26.39 -26.76
CA LYS A 6 -8.24 24.93 -26.71
C LYS A 6 -6.83 24.54 -27.16
N ILE A 7 -6.03 24.02 -26.23
CA ILE A 7 -4.69 23.51 -26.53
C ILE A 7 -4.84 22.26 -27.40
N ASP A 8 -4.13 22.23 -28.53
CA ASP A 8 -4.00 21.04 -29.37
C ASP A 8 -2.85 20.17 -28.87
N TRP A 9 -3.17 19.23 -27.97
CA TRP A 9 -2.21 18.32 -27.33
C TRP A 9 -1.50 17.35 -28.30
N SER A 10 -1.95 17.26 -29.56
CA SER A 10 -1.22 16.53 -30.60
C SER A 10 0.00 17.29 -31.12
N LYS A 11 0.04 18.61 -30.91
CA LYS A 11 1.12 19.51 -31.34
C LYS A 11 2.00 20.00 -30.20
N VAL A 12 1.68 19.66 -28.95
CA VAL A 12 2.51 19.97 -27.79
C VAL A 12 3.75 19.08 -27.86
N ASP A 13 4.92 19.72 -27.83
CA ASP A 13 6.21 19.03 -27.82
C ASP A 13 6.31 18.08 -26.61
N ARG A 14 6.89 16.90 -26.84
CA ARG A 14 7.03 15.83 -25.84
C ARG A 14 8.51 15.51 -25.70
N PRO A 15 9.31 16.43 -25.12
CA PRO A 15 10.73 16.20 -24.96
C PRO A 15 10.97 14.95 -24.13
N GLU A 16 12.06 14.25 -24.43
CA GLU A 16 12.51 13.12 -23.63
C GLU A 16 12.66 13.54 -22.16
N HIS A 17 12.19 12.71 -21.23
CA HIS A 17 12.35 12.95 -19.80
C HIS A 17 13.83 12.91 -19.43
N VAL A 18 14.47 14.08 -19.37
CA VAL A 18 15.84 14.18 -18.88
C VAL A 18 15.81 14.21 -17.35
N PHE A 19 16.00 13.04 -16.74
CA PHE A 19 16.16 12.90 -15.29
C PHE A 19 17.47 13.59 -14.86
N GLN A 20 17.34 14.86 -14.44
CA GLN A 20 18.33 15.72 -13.77
C GLN A 20 19.77 15.70 -14.33
N ARG A 21 20.13 16.74 -15.09
CA ARG A 21 21.49 16.90 -15.67
C ARG A 21 22.60 17.21 -14.66
N PHE A 22 22.24 17.65 -13.46
CA PHE A 22 23.18 18.12 -12.45
C PHE A 22 22.72 17.65 -11.06
N PRO A 23 23.65 17.43 -10.11
CA PRO A 23 23.28 17.17 -8.73
C PRO A 23 22.45 18.33 -8.18
N SER A 24 21.45 18.00 -7.38
CA SER A 24 20.61 18.96 -6.68
C SER A 24 20.58 18.66 -5.20
N ARG A 25 20.17 19.65 -4.42
CA ARG A 25 20.01 19.55 -2.97
C ARG A 25 18.67 20.16 -2.57
N ARG A 26 18.00 19.55 -1.59
CA ARG A 26 16.84 20.12 -0.90
C ARG A 26 17.22 20.27 0.57
N SER A 27 17.16 21.49 1.09
CA SER A 27 17.37 21.72 2.51
C SER A 27 16.28 21.01 3.33
N GLN A 28 16.64 20.52 4.52
CA GLN A 28 15.66 20.02 5.48
C GLN A 28 14.66 21.14 5.80
N VAL A 29 13.37 20.79 5.79
CA VAL A 29 12.28 21.72 6.09
C VAL A 29 12.03 21.69 7.59
N TYR A 30 11.89 22.87 8.20
CA TYR A 30 11.55 23.02 9.62
C TYR A 30 10.24 23.79 9.77
N GLY A 31 9.46 23.43 10.79
CA GLY A 31 8.20 24.10 11.13
C GLY A 31 7.87 23.90 12.60
N THR A 32 7.18 24.87 13.21
CA THR A 32 6.87 24.87 14.65
C THR A 32 5.41 24.60 14.98
N LYS A 33 4.53 24.57 13.98
CA LYS A 33 3.07 24.42 14.16
C LYS A 33 2.50 23.14 13.55
N GLY A 34 3.19 22.56 12.57
CA GLY A 34 2.72 21.40 11.83
C GLY A 34 3.57 21.19 10.59
N MET A 35 3.63 19.94 10.13
CA MET A 35 4.38 19.53 8.95
C MET A 35 3.65 18.35 8.31
N ILE A 36 3.59 18.34 6.99
CA ILE A 36 3.09 17.22 6.19
C ILE A 36 4.16 16.91 5.15
N ALA A 37 4.53 15.65 4.99
CA ALA A 37 5.34 15.18 3.88
C ALA A 37 4.62 14.01 3.18
N ALA A 38 4.58 14.08 1.86
CA ALA A 38 4.01 13.06 0.99
C ALA A 38 4.69 13.14 -0.40
N SER A 39 4.48 12.13 -1.23
CA SER A 39 4.96 12.06 -2.62
C SER A 39 4.42 13.17 -3.51
N GLN A 40 3.22 13.67 -3.21
CA GLN A 40 2.50 14.62 -4.06
C GLN A 40 2.28 15.97 -3.39
N PRO A 41 2.76 17.09 -3.97
CA PRO A 41 2.60 18.43 -3.38
C PRO A 41 1.15 18.86 -3.17
N LEU A 42 0.23 18.46 -4.05
CA LEU A 42 -1.19 18.78 -3.92
C LEU A 42 -1.83 18.03 -2.73
N ALA A 43 -1.42 16.80 -2.45
CA ALA A 43 -1.85 16.07 -1.26
C ALA A 43 -1.28 16.69 0.03
N VAL A 44 -0.01 17.15 -0.01
CA VAL A 44 0.60 17.90 1.10
C VAL A 44 -0.21 19.15 1.42
N GLU A 45 -0.63 19.91 0.41
CA GLU A 45 -1.43 21.13 0.62
C GLU A 45 -2.81 20.82 1.21
N VAL A 46 -3.44 19.71 0.82
CA VAL A 46 -4.69 19.23 1.46
C VAL A 46 -4.49 18.96 2.96
N GLY A 47 -3.42 18.26 3.34
CA GLY A 47 -3.10 18.04 4.75
C GLY A 47 -2.83 19.33 5.51
N LEU A 48 -2.10 20.28 4.90
CA LEU A 48 -1.85 21.60 5.49
C LEU A 48 -3.14 22.42 5.66
N GLU A 49 -4.09 22.33 4.72
CA GLU A 49 -5.42 22.97 4.87
C GLU A 49 -6.13 22.47 6.13
N ILE A 50 -6.09 21.16 6.40
CA ILE A 50 -6.72 20.57 7.59
C ILE A 50 -6.03 21.03 8.88
N LEU A 51 -4.70 21.05 8.92
CA LEU A 51 -3.97 21.60 10.07
C LEU A 51 -4.31 23.08 10.31
N ARG A 52 -4.44 23.89 9.26
CA ARG A 52 -4.81 25.31 9.36
C ARG A 52 -6.25 25.51 9.87
N LYS A 53 -7.14 24.53 9.64
CA LYS A 53 -8.51 24.53 10.19
C LYS A 53 -8.60 24.05 11.63
N GLY A 54 -7.47 23.68 12.26
CA GLY A 54 -7.43 23.20 13.63
C GLY A 54 -7.51 21.67 13.79
N GLY A 55 -7.42 20.92 12.69
CA GLY A 55 -7.24 19.47 12.75
C GLY A 55 -5.88 19.08 13.33
N ASN A 56 -5.77 17.87 13.85
CA ASN A 56 -4.51 17.31 14.34
C ASN A 56 -3.78 16.50 13.25
N ALA A 57 -2.69 15.82 13.63
CA ALA A 57 -1.90 15.00 12.71
C ALA A 57 -2.71 13.85 12.07
N ALA A 58 -3.63 13.22 12.81
CA ALA A 58 -4.46 12.15 12.29
C ALA A 58 -5.46 12.67 11.24
N ASP A 59 -6.15 13.78 11.54
CA ASP A 59 -7.08 14.40 10.59
C ASP A 59 -6.37 14.78 9.28
N ALA A 60 -5.23 15.46 9.41
CA ALA A 60 -4.47 15.97 8.28
C ALA A 60 -3.91 14.86 7.40
N ALA A 61 -3.46 13.76 8.00
CA ALA A 61 -2.93 12.64 7.26
C ALA A 61 -4.01 11.76 6.62
N VAL A 62 -5.19 11.63 7.23
CA VAL A 62 -6.36 11.05 6.55
C VAL A 62 -6.72 11.87 5.32
N ALA A 63 -6.83 13.19 5.44
CA ALA A 63 -7.08 14.07 4.29
C ALA A 63 -6.00 13.96 3.21
N THR A 64 -4.72 13.88 3.62
CA THR A 64 -3.59 13.68 2.70
C THR A 64 -3.71 12.33 1.97
N SER A 65 -4.01 11.24 2.68
CA SER A 65 -4.19 9.90 2.10
C SER A 65 -5.35 9.86 1.10
N ILE A 66 -6.46 10.53 1.41
CA ILE A 66 -7.59 10.65 0.49
C ILE A 66 -7.19 11.47 -0.75
N ALA A 67 -6.47 12.58 -0.58
CA ALA A 67 -5.99 13.39 -1.71
C ALA A 67 -5.04 12.61 -2.64
N LEU A 68 -4.21 11.71 -2.08
CA LEU A 68 -3.34 10.85 -2.89
C LEU A 68 -4.11 9.95 -3.85
N ASN A 69 -5.37 9.60 -3.56
CA ASN A 69 -6.21 8.85 -4.51
C ASN A 69 -6.48 9.62 -5.81
N VAL A 70 -6.35 10.94 -5.78
CA VAL A 70 -6.55 11.84 -6.92
C VAL A 70 -5.21 12.20 -7.55
N THR A 71 -4.19 12.46 -6.73
CA THR A 71 -2.89 12.98 -7.17
C THR A 71 -1.83 11.92 -7.40
N GLU A 72 -2.06 10.68 -6.99
CA GLU A 72 -1.20 9.56 -7.32
C GLU A 72 -2.00 8.29 -7.65
N PRO A 73 -2.84 8.35 -8.71
CA PRO A 73 -3.42 7.24 -9.41
C PRO A 73 -2.73 5.93 -9.17
N THR A 74 -1.54 5.89 -9.74
CA THR A 74 -0.82 4.67 -10.06
C THR A 74 -0.38 3.88 -8.84
N CYS A 75 -0.32 4.52 -7.67
CA CYS A 75 0.19 3.92 -6.43
C CYS A 75 -0.91 3.60 -5.41
N CYS A 76 -1.95 4.42 -5.29
CA CYS A 76 -2.93 4.30 -4.20
C CYS A 76 -4.38 4.51 -4.66
N GLY A 77 -5.33 4.03 -3.85
CA GLY A 77 -6.75 4.17 -4.14
C GLY A 77 -7.64 3.65 -3.01
N ILE A 78 -8.90 4.08 -3.02
CA ILE A 78 -9.91 3.76 -2.00
C ILE A 78 -10.28 2.27 -2.02
N GLY A 79 -10.04 1.62 -3.17
CA GLY A 79 -10.12 0.18 -3.33
C GLY A 79 -8.93 -0.60 -2.75
N GLY A 80 -8.00 0.07 -2.07
CA GLY A 80 -6.87 -0.54 -1.37
C GLY A 80 -7.09 -0.69 0.13
N ASP A 81 -5.99 -0.89 0.84
CA ASP A 81 -5.89 -1.06 2.29
C ASP A 81 -5.13 0.10 2.92
N ALA A 82 -5.23 0.28 4.24
CA ALA A 82 -4.39 1.24 4.95
C ALA A 82 -3.88 0.76 6.32
N PHE A 83 -2.69 1.23 6.68
CA PHE A 83 -2.07 1.02 8.00
C PHE A 83 -1.74 2.35 8.63
N CYS A 84 -1.85 2.44 9.95
CA CYS A 84 -1.51 3.65 10.69
C CYS A 84 -0.66 3.36 11.92
N LEU A 85 0.43 4.10 12.07
CA LEU A 85 1.13 4.30 13.34
C LEU A 85 0.86 5.73 13.82
N PHE A 86 0.31 5.85 15.02
CA PHE A 86 -0.02 7.13 15.66
C PHE A 86 0.76 7.26 16.97
N TYR A 87 1.61 8.28 17.07
CA TYR A 87 2.21 8.66 18.34
C TYR A 87 1.27 9.60 19.10
N ASP A 88 0.78 9.13 20.24
CA ASP A 88 -0.04 9.92 21.14
C ASP A 88 0.85 10.71 22.09
N ALA A 89 0.90 12.03 21.90
CA ALA A 89 1.75 12.91 22.68
C ALA A 89 1.33 13.02 24.15
N GLU A 90 0.05 12.81 24.47
CA GLU A 90 -0.45 12.88 25.84
C GLU A 90 0.01 11.66 26.64
N SER A 91 -0.25 10.46 26.12
CA SER A 91 0.14 9.21 26.76
C SER A 91 1.61 8.83 26.52
N LYS A 92 2.27 9.47 25.55
CA LYS A 92 3.61 9.14 25.04
C LYS A 92 3.74 7.70 24.55
N THR A 93 2.68 7.19 23.94
CA THR A 93 2.63 5.82 23.42
C THR A 93 2.46 5.82 21.91
N VAL A 94 2.95 4.77 21.26
CA VAL A 94 2.66 4.48 19.85
C VAL A 94 1.46 3.56 19.80
N LYS A 95 0.50 3.86 18.92
CA LYS A 95 -0.69 3.05 18.64
C LYS A 95 -0.62 2.58 17.20
N ALA A 96 -1.09 1.36 16.93
CA ALA A 96 -1.15 0.81 15.58
C ALA A 96 -2.58 0.45 15.18
N LEU A 97 -2.85 0.64 13.89
CA LEU A 97 -4.12 0.36 13.25
C LEU A 97 -3.83 -0.36 11.93
N ASN A 98 -4.54 -1.47 11.72
CA ASN A 98 -4.47 -2.31 10.54
C ASN A 98 -5.84 -2.35 9.86
N GLY A 99 -5.97 -1.60 8.76
CA GLY A 99 -7.12 -1.64 7.87
C GLY A 99 -6.81 -2.46 6.61
N SER A 100 -6.21 -3.64 6.77
CA SER A 100 -6.00 -4.57 5.66
C SER A 100 -7.21 -5.46 5.44
N GLY A 101 -7.62 -5.58 4.19
CA GLY A 101 -8.67 -6.49 3.75
C GLY A 101 -8.36 -7.95 4.00
N ARG A 102 -9.40 -8.70 4.40
CA ARG A 102 -9.42 -10.18 4.36
C ARG A 102 -9.75 -10.67 2.95
N SER A 103 -9.53 -11.95 2.66
CA SER A 103 -9.99 -12.57 1.42
C SER A 103 -11.51 -12.78 1.50
N PRO A 104 -12.22 -12.79 0.37
CA PRO A 104 -13.60 -13.25 0.35
C PRO A 104 -13.75 -14.63 1.00
N GLU A 105 -14.79 -14.84 1.80
CA GLU A 105 -15.01 -16.08 2.55
C GLU A 105 -15.07 -17.33 1.64
N LYS A 106 -15.57 -17.14 0.41
CA LYS A 106 -15.70 -18.22 -0.60
C LYS A 106 -14.44 -18.44 -1.44
N LEU A 107 -13.39 -17.65 -1.25
CA LEU A 107 -12.15 -17.78 -2.00
C LEU A 107 -11.30 -18.90 -1.42
N THR A 108 -11.46 -20.10 -1.97
CA THR A 108 -10.66 -21.27 -1.57
C THR A 108 -9.64 -21.65 -2.63
N ILE A 109 -8.57 -22.34 -2.23
CA ILE A 109 -7.60 -22.91 -3.18
C ILE A 109 -8.32 -23.81 -4.18
N ASP A 110 -9.23 -24.67 -3.74
CA ASP A 110 -9.99 -25.55 -4.62
C ASP A 110 -10.82 -24.80 -5.65
N HIS A 111 -11.40 -23.65 -5.28
CA HIS A 111 -12.09 -22.78 -6.22
C HIS A 111 -11.14 -22.28 -7.32
N LEU A 112 -9.97 -21.77 -6.93
CA LEU A 112 -8.96 -21.29 -7.87
C LEU A 112 -8.45 -22.40 -8.79
N ARG A 113 -8.23 -23.62 -8.25
CA ARG A 113 -7.80 -24.79 -9.04
C ARG A 113 -8.87 -25.19 -10.06
N LYS A 114 -10.16 -25.16 -9.68
CA LYS A 114 -11.28 -25.41 -10.61
C LYS A 114 -11.37 -24.36 -11.72
N GLN A 115 -10.91 -23.14 -11.48
CA GLN A 115 -10.80 -22.08 -12.49
C GLN A 115 -9.51 -22.16 -13.34
N GLY A 116 -8.69 -23.19 -13.16
CA GLY A 116 -7.46 -23.39 -13.94
C GLY A 116 -6.26 -22.59 -13.44
N VAL A 117 -6.35 -21.92 -12.28
CA VAL A 117 -5.19 -21.34 -11.62
C VAL A 117 -4.41 -22.47 -10.97
N MET A 118 -3.37 -22.99 -11.64
CA MET A 118 -2.57 -24.13 -11.16
C MET A 118 -1.23 -23.73 -10.53
N GLY A 119 -0.84 -22.47 -10.68
CA GLY A 119 0.42 -21.95 -10.16
C GLY A 119 0.43 -21.71 -8.65
N LYS A 120 1.60 -21.29 -8.17
CA LYS A 120 1.81 -20.83 -6.79
C LYS A 120 1.33 -19.39 -6.55
N LYS A 121 0.75 -18.73 -7.54
CA LYS A 121 0.27 -17.35 -7.43
C LYS A 121 -1.04 -17.24 -8.19
N ILE A 122 -1.95 -16.41 -7.69
CA ILE A 122 -3.11 -16.00 -8.48
C ILE A 122 -2.59 -14.99 -9.52
N PRO A 123 -2.98 -15.11 -10.81
CA PRO A 123 -2.59 -14.14 -11.83
C PRO A 123 -3.04 -12.73 -11.45
N LEU A 124 -2.19 -11.73 -11.69
CA LEU A 124 -2.41 -10.33 -11.28
C LEU A 124 -3.74 -9.73 -11.77
N LEU A 125 -4.23 -10.15 -12.95
CA LEU A 125 -5.47 -9.64 -13.54
C LEU A 125 -6.71 -10.50 -13.23
N ASN A 126 -6.58 -11.52 -12.39
CA ASN A 126 -7.72 -12.31 -11.94
C ASN A 126 -8.40 -11.60 -10.76
N LEU A 127 -9.70 -11.29 -10.84
CA LEU A 127 -10.40 -10.53 -9.78
C LEU A 127 -10.54 -11.30 -8.45
N ASN A 128 -10.24 -12.59 -8.41
CA ASN A 128 -10.04 -13.31 -7.15
C ASN A 128 -8.75 -12.92 -6.41
N SER A 129 -7.88 -12.11 -7.02
CA SER A 129 -6.75 -11.49 -6.31
C SER A 129 -7.17 -10.28 -5.47
N VAL A 130 -8.39 -9.76 -5.65
CA VAL A 130 -8.86 -8.60 -4.91
C VAL A 130 -9.39 -9.02 -3.54
N THR A 131 -8.77 -8.46 -2.50
CA THR A 131 -9.24 -8.58 -1.11
C THR A 131 -10.26 -7.50 -0.80
N ILE A 132 -11.00 -7.62 0.31
CA ILE A 132 -11.97 -6.59 0.70
C ILE A 132 -11.23 -5.27 0.96
N PRO A 133 -11.49 -4.15 0.25
CA PRO A 133 -10.72 -2.92 0.46
C PRO A 133 -10.86 -2.36 1.88
N GLY A 134 -9.76 -2.15 2.59
CA GLY A 134 -9.79 -1.65 3.97
C GLY A 134 -9.47 -0.17 4.19
N ALA A 135 -9.03 0.56 3.16
CA ALA A 135 -8.62 1.96 3.30
C ALA A 135 -9.74 2.88 3.81
N ALA A 136 -10.96 2.73 3.30
CA ALA A 136 -12.09 3.57 3.70
C ALA A 136 -12.45 3.40 5.18
N ALA A 137 -12.48 2.16 5.69
CA ALA A 137 -12.69 1.90 7.11
C ALA A 137 -11.56 2.49 7.95
N ALA A 138 -10.31 2.26 7.54
CA ALA A 138 -9.14 2.77 8.24
C ALA A 138 -9.15 4.28 8.39
N TRP A 139 -9.54 5.03 7.36
CA TRP A 139 -9.64 6.49 7.41
C TRP A 139 -10.68 6.96 8.43
N VAL A 140 -11.90 6.38 8.36
CA VAL A 140 -12.98 6.75 9.29
C VAL A 140 -12.59 6.38 10.72
N ASP A 141 -12.10 5.17 10.94
CA ASP A 141 -11.69 4.68 12.26
C ASP A 141 -10.50 5.47 12.84
N THR A 142 -9.57 5.92 11.99
CA THR A 142 -8.47 6.80 12.39
C THR A 142 -8.99 8.15 12.88
N VAL A 143 -9.91 8.79 12.16
CA VAL A 143 -10.50 10.07 12.60
C VAL A 143 -11.30 9.87 13.89
N GLU A 144 -12.09 8.80 13.98
CA GLU A 144 -12.90 8.52 15.16
C GLU A 144 -12.06 8.25 16.42
N LYS A 145 -10.91 7.58 16.28
CA LYS A 145 -10.06 7.21 17.44
C LYS A 145 -8.97 8.20 17.76
N PHE A 146 -8.37 8.81 16.74
CA PHE A 146 -7.17 9.64 16.87
C PHE A 146 -7.35 11.06 16.37
N GLY A 147 -8.48 11.38 15.72
CA GLY A 147 -8.77 12.72 15.21
C GLY A 147 -8.92 13.76 16.31
N SER A 148 -8.86 15.04 15.93
CA SER A 148 -8.92 16.16 16.88
C SER A 148 -10.27 16.32 17.58
N GLY A 149 -11.33 15.75 17.01
CA GLY A 149 -12.72 16.05 17.39
C GLY A 149 -13.18 17.48 17.04
N THR A 150 -12.33 18.28 16.39
CA THR A 150 -12.64 19.67 16.03
C THR A 150 -13.30 19.77 14.65
N LEU A 151 -12.96 18.85 13.75
CA LEU A 151 -13.46 18.80 12.38
C LEU A 151 -14.34 17.58 12.18
N SER A 152 -15.45 17.75 11.45
CA SER A 152 -16.27 16.63 11.00
C SER A 152 -15.56 15.83 9.90
N LEU A 153 -15.97 14.57 9.72
CA LEU A 153 -15.49 13.72 8.62
C LEU A 153 -15.68 14.40 7.26
N SER A 154 -16.82 15.08 7.07
CA SER A 154 -17.10 15.87 5.87
C SER A 154 -16.12 17.02 5.65
N GLU A 155 -15.71 17.74 6.70
CA GLU A 155 -14.71 18.80 6.58
C GLU A 155 -13.31 18.28 6.26
N ILE A 156 -12.96 17.09 6.76
CA ILE A 156 -11.69 16.41 6.49
C ILE A 156 -11.63 15.91 5.04
N PHE A 157 -12.72 15.36 4.51
CA PHE A 157 -12.81 14.84 3.14
C PHE A 157 -12.96 15.96 2.09
N ALA A 158 -13.54 17.09 2.46
CA ALA A 158 -13.92 18.17 1.53
C ALA A 158 -12.79 18.63 0.59
N PRO A 159 -11.53 18.85 1.04
CA PRO A 159 -10.47 19.31 0.13
C PRO A 159 -10.12 18.29 -0.94
N ALA A 160 -10.07 17.00 -0.60
CA ALA A 160 -9.81 15.94 -1.57
C ALA A 160 -10.99 15.72 -2.52
N ILE A 161 -12.23 15.89 -2.05
CA ILE A 161 -13.43 15.88 -2.91
C ILE A 161 -13.35 17.03 -3.93
N ARG A 162 -13.04 18.26 -3.49
CA ARG A 162 -12.84 19.39 -4.42
C ARG A 162 -11.75 19.09 -5.43
N LEU A 163 -10.62 18.55 -4.99
CA LEU A 163 -9.52 18.16 -5.88
C LEU A 163 -9.94 17.12 -6.92
N ALA A 164 -10.78 16.14 -6.55
CA ALA A 164 -11.34 15.17 -7.48
C ALA A 164 -12.33 15.79 -8.49
N GLU A 165 -13.08 16.83 -8.10
CA GLU A 165 -14.05 17.50 -8.98
C GLU A 165 -13.41 18.52 -9.92
N GLU A 166 -12.49 19.34 -9.39
CA GLU A 166 -11.80 20.42 -10.11
C GLU A 166 -10.60 19.90 -10.91
N GLY A 167 -10.03 18.77 -10.47
CA GLY A 167 -8.92 18.08 -11.11
C GLY A 167 -7.55 18.60 -10.71
N GLY A 168 -6.52 17.79 -10.99
CA GLY A 168 -5.12 18.13 -10.79
C GLY A 168 -4.28 17.81 -12.02
N ALA A 169 -3.17 18.53 -12.21
CA ALA A 169 -2.13 18.19 -13.17
C ALA A 169 -0.98 17.47 -12.46
N ASN A 170 -0.45 16.39 -13.04
CA ASN A 170 0.43 15.48 -12.31
C ASN A 170 1.70 15.07 -13.08
N VAL A 171 2.68 15.98 -13.11
CA VAL A 171 3.89 15.83 -13.94
C VAL A 171 4.74 14.57 -13.63
N ILE A 172 4.67 14.02 -12.42
CA ILE A 172 5.52 12.88 -12.02
C ILE A 172 4.85 11.53 -12.34
N ASP A 173 3.54 11.43 -12.14
CA ASP A 173 2.80 10.17 -12.30
C ASP A 173 2.44 9.86 -13.76
N ASP A 174 2.48 10.85 -14.66
CA ASP A 174 2.07 10.67 -16.06
C ASP A 174 2.84 9.55 -16.78
N LEU A 175 4.12 9.35 -16.46
CA LEU A 175 4.90 8.26 -17.05
C LEU A 175 4.43 6.88 -16.55
N GLN A 176 4.12 6.75 -15.26
CA GLN A 176 3.59 5.50 -14.71
C GLN A 176 2.18 5.24 -15.27
N TRP A 177 1.37 6.29 -15.40
CA TRP A 177 0.04 6.21 -15.98
C TRP A 177 0.06 5.76 -17.43
N GLN A 178 0.97 6.32 -18.24
CA GLN A 178 1.18 5.94 -19.63
C GLN A 178 1.65 4.49 -19.76
N ARG A 179 2.55 4.02 -18.87
CA ARG A 179 2.97 2.62 -18.82
C ARG A 179 1.81 1.66 -18.50
N SER A 180 0.81 2.15 -17.78
CA SER A 180 -0.38 1.38 -17.40
C SER A 180 -1.58 1.56 -18.36
N GLU A 181 -1.49 2.37 -19.43
CA GLU A 181 -2.63 2.69 -20.30
C GLU A 181 -3.36 1.43 -20.83
N GLU A 182 -2.61 0.48 -21.39
CA GLU A 182 -3.20 -0.75 -21.94
C GLU A 182 -3.82 -1.61 -20.84
N GLN A 183 -3.19 -1.67 -19.67
CA GLN A 183 -3.75 -2.38 -18.51
C GLN A 183 -5.06 -1.74 -18.05
N LEU A 184 -5.12 -0.41 -17.98
CA LEU A 184 -6.33 0.33 -17.58
C LEU A 184 -7.49 0.07 -18.54
N LYS A 185 -7.24 0.05 -19.86
CA LYS A 185 -8.27 -0.22 -20.88
C LYS A 185 -8.88 -1.61 -20.75
N ILE A 186 -8.07 -2.61 -20.47
CA ILE A 186 -8.56 -4.00 -20.35
C ILE A 186 -9.03 -4.32 -18.94
N ALA A 187 -8.76 -3.45 -17.96
CA ALA A 187 -8.96 -3.79 -16.57
C ALA A 187 -10.44 -3.93 -16.18
N SER A 188 -11.27 -3.01 -16.64
CA SER A 188 -12.69 -3.06 -16.35
C SER A 188 -13.47 -2.37 -17.46
N PRO A 189 -14.79 -2.62 -17.55
CA PRO A 189 -15.67 -1.84 -18.41
C PRO A 189 -15.62 -0.32 -18.15
N ASN A 190 -15.10 0.10 -16.99
CA ASN A 190 -14.99 1.50 -16.58
C ASN A 190 -13.52 2.01 -16.60
N GLY A 191 -12.59 1.28 -17.23
CA GLY A 191 -11.18 1.67 -17.31
C GLY A 191 -10.95 3.07 -17.89
N ASP A 192 -11.84 3.51 -18.79
CA ASP A 192 -11.84 4.84 -19.38
C ASP A 192 -12.01 5.97 -18.35
N GLU A 193 -12.52 5.70 -17.15
CA GLU A 193 -12.62 6.72 -16.08
C GLU A 193 -11.25 7.17 -15.55
N MET A 194 -10.21 6.42 -15.86
CA MET A 194 -8.81 6.74 -15.57
C MET A 194 -8.06 7.26 -16.81
N LEU A 195 -8.77 7.54 -17.91
CA LEU A 195 -8.19 7.95 -19.18
C LEU A 195 -8.87 9.24 -19.70
N LEU A 196 -8.10 10.08 -20.38
CA LEU A 196 -8.60 11.21 -21.15
C LEU A 196 -8.80 10.77 -22.60
N ASP A 197 -10.07 10.66 -23.03
CA ASP A 197 -10.45 10.22 -24.38
C ASP A 197 -9.76 8.89 -24.79
N GLY A 198 -9.67 7.95 -23.84
CA GLY A 198 -9.06 6.63 -24.04
C GLY A 198 -7.52 6.62 -24.00
N LYS A 199 -6.89 7.73 -23.58
CA LYS A 199 -5.45 7.86 -23.41
C LYS A 199 -5.04 8.25 -21.99
N ALA A 200 -3.89 7.79 -21.53
CA ALA A 200 -3.34 8.28 -20.28
C ALA A 200 -3.06 9.79 -20.39
N PRO A 201 -3.24 10.56 -19.30
CA PRO A 201 -2.96 11.99 -19.31
C PRO A 201 -1.49 12.28 -19.66
N LEU A 202 -1.28 13.40 -20.35
CA LEU A 202 0.03 13.98 -20.60
C LEU A 202 0.38 15.01 -19.52
N PRO A 203 1.68 15.29 -19.31
CA PRO A 203 2.13 16.39 -18.46
C PRO A 203 1.39 17.71 -18.70
N GLY A 204 0.77 18.20 -17.64
CA GLY A 204 0.00 19.44 -17.63
C GLY A 204 -1.47 19.29 -18.03
N GLN A 205 -1.92 18.12 -18.49
CA GLN A 205 -3.35 17.87 -18.64
C GLN A 205 -4.02 17.72 -17.28
N ILE A 206 -5.20 18.33 -17.15
CA ILE A 206 -6.01 18.23 -15.93
C ILE A 206 -6.89 16.99 -16.07
N MET A 207 -6.79 16.10 -15.09
CA MET A 207 -7.66 14.94 -14.96
C MET A 207 -8.62 15.14 -13.79
N THR A 208 -9.89 14.81 -13.98
CA THR A 208 -10.95 14.90 -12.96
C THR A 208 -11.54 13.53 -12.68
N PHE A 209 -11.98 13.29 -11.45
CA PHE A 209 -12.58 12.02 -11.00
C PHE A 209 -13.96 12.24 -10.36
N PRO A 210 -14.99 12.63 -11.13
CA PRO A 210 -16.31 12.93 -10.58
C PRO A 210 -16.96 11.73 -9.85
N ASN A 211 -16.74 10.50 -10.32
CA ASN A 211 -17.26 9.30 -9.66
C ASN A 211 -16.50 8.97 -8.36
N LEU A 212 -15.20 9.27 -8.31
CA LEU A 212 -14.43 9.17 -7.06
C LEU A 212 -14.91 10.22 -6.07
N ALA A 213 -15.06 11.48 -6.49
CA ALA A 213 -15.62 12.54 -5.67
C ALA A 213 -16.98 12.16 -5.09
N LYS A 214 -17.87 11.57 -5.90
CA LYS A 214 -19.17 11.07 -5.43
C LYS A 214 -18.99 9.97 -4.36
N THR A 215 -18.06 9.05 -4.56
CA THR A 215 -17.75 7.97 -3.60
C THR A 215 -17.17 8.52 -2.30
N LEU A 216 -16.20 9.42 -2.38
CA LEU A 216 -15.64 10.11 -1.23
C LEU A 216 -16.72 10.89 -0.46
N ARG A 217 -17.64 11.55 -1.15
CA ARG A 217 -18.78 12.24 -0.52
C ARG A 217 -19.70 11.27 0.22
N THR A 218 -20.03 10.12 -0.38
CA THR A 218 -20.83 9.09 0.30
C THR A 218 -20.14 8.60 1.59
N VAL A 219 -18.82 8.36 1.56
CA VAL A 219 -18.07 7.98 2.78
C VAL A 219 -18.03 9.11 3.81
N ALA A 220 -17.87 10.36 3.35
CA ALA A 220 -17.83 11.52 4.22
C ALA A 220 -19.15 11.80 4.94
N GLU A 221 -20.29 11.44 4.32
CA GLU A 221 -21.65 11.64 4.83
C GLU A 221 -22.15 10.44 5.66
N GLU A 222 -21.85 9.22 5.22
CA GLU A 222 -22.40 7.98 5.78
C GLU A 222 -21.36 7.18 6.59
N GLY A 223 -20.13 7.69 6.72
CA GLY A 223 -19.02 7.00 7.36
C GLY A 223 -18.66 5.70 6.63
N LYS A 224 -18.30 4.66 7.39
CA LYS A 224 -17.94 3.34 6.84
C LYS A 224 -19.06 2.74 5.98
N ASP A 225 -20.31 2.90 6.42
CA ASP A 225 -21.45 2.32 5.73
C ASP A 225 -21.59 2.85 4.29
N GLY A 226 -21.12 4.07 4.00
CA GLY A 226 -21.12 4.62 2.64
C GLY A 226 -20.23 3.89 1.64
N PHE A 227 -19.23 3.13 2.11
CA PHE A 227 -18.36 2.30 1.28
C PHE A 227 -18.74 0.82 1.34
N TYR A 228 -18.96 0.30 2.55
CA TYR A 228 -19.14 -1.13 2.82
C TYR A 228 -20.61 -1.59 2.72
N LYS A 229 -21.56 -0.65 2.62
CA LYS A 229 -22.98 -0.92 2.40
C LYS A 229 -23.49 -0.09 1.22
N GLY A 230 -24.58 -0.54 0.61
CA GLY A 230 -25.25 0.19 -0.47
C GLY A 230 -24.48 0.22 -1.80
N ARG A 231 -24.46 1.38 -2.46
CA ARG A 231 -24.13 1.48 -3.90
C ARG A 231 -22.69 1.13 -4.24
N VAL A 232 -21.74 1.44 -3.35
CA VAL A 232 -20.30 1.24 -3.61
C VAL A 232 -19.97 -0.22 -3.47
N ALA A 233 -20.37 -0.83 -2.34
CA ALA A 233 -20.25 -2.26 -2.11
C ALA A 233 -20.93 -3.10 -3.20
N GLN A 234 -22.16 -2.75 -3.59
CA GLN A 234 -22.86 -3.48 -4.65
C GLN A 234 -22.09 -3.44 -5.98
N ALA A 235 -21.55 -2.27 -6.34
CA ALA A 235 -20.82 -2.12 -7.58
C ALA A 235 -19.47 -2.87 -7.59
N ILE A 236 -18.81 -2.98 -6.41
CA ILE A 236 -17.63 -3.82 -6.22
C ILE A 236 -17.98 -5.30 -6.46
N VAL A 237 -19.01 -5.80 -5.78
CA VAL A 237 -19.46 -7.19 -5.87
C VAL A 237 -19.89 -7.53 -7.30
N ASP A 238 -20.65 -6.66 -7.94
CA ASP A 238 -21.11 -6.86 -9.32
C ASP A 238 -19.94 -6.98 -10.30
N LEU A 239 -18.92 -6.12 -10.18
CA LEU A 239 -17.73 -6.16 -11.03
C LEU A 239 -16.89 -7.42 -10.78
N VAL A 240 -16.64 -7.77 -9.51
CA VAL A 240 -15.85 -8.95 -9.14
C VAL A 240 -16.53 -10.23 -9.64
N ARG A 241 -17.84 -10.36 -9.40
CA ARG A 241 -18.61 -11.55 -9.83
C ARG A 241 -18.74 -11.64 -11.35
N ALA A 242 -18.87 -10.52 -12.06
CA ALA A 242 -18.93 -10.51 -13.52
C ALA A 242 -17.67 -11.11 -14.18
N GLN A 243 -16.53 -11.13 -13.49
CA GLN A 243 -15.27 -11.73 -13.95
C GLN A 243 -14.94 -13.06 -13.25
N GLY A 244 -15.94 -13.71 -12.64
CA GLY A 244 -15.77 -15.01 -11.99
C GLY A 244 -15.14 -14.95 -10.59
N GLY A 245 -15.09 -13.78 -9.96
CA GLY A 245 -14.73 -13.62 -8.57
C GLY A 245 -15.84 -14.04 -7.60
N VAL A 246 -15.48 -14.26 -6.34
CA VAL A 246 -16.39 -14.83 -5.32
C VAL A 246 -16.74 -13.90 -4.16
N MET A 247 -16.35 -12.63 -4.24
CA MET A 247 -16.70 -11.63 -3.23
C MET A 247 -18.22 -11.39 -3.16
N GLU A 248 -18.74 -11.34 -1.95
CA GLU A 248 -20.15 -11.11 -1.65
C GLU A 248 -20.37 -9.85 -0.79
N MET A 249 -21.60 -9.37 -0.72
CA MET A 249 -21.93 -8.15 0.05
C MET A 249 -21.63 -8.35 1.53
N GLU A 250 -21.83 -9.56 2.04
CA GLU A 250 -21.52 -9.96 3.40
C GLU A 250 -20.03 -9.85 3.72
N ASP A 251 -19.14 -10.11 2.75
CA ASP A 251 -17.70 -9.94 2.94
C ASP A 251 -17.35 -8.47 3.22
N LEU A 252 -17.90 -7.54 2.43
CA LEU A 252 -17.70 -6.11 2.64
C LEU A 252 -18.35 -5.63 3.94
N ALA A 253 -19.59 -6.07 4.22
CA ALA A 253 -20.33 -5.64 5.40
C ALA A 253 -19.70 -6.10 6.72
N LYS A 254 -18.95 -7.22 6.71
CA LYS A 254 -18.20 -7.74 7.88
C LYS A 254 -16.84 -7.05 8.06
N HIS A 255 -16.37 -6.25 7.10
CA HIS A 255 -15.05 -5.64 7.19
C HIS A 255 -14.97 -4.68 8.38
N ALA A 256 -13.86 -4.78 9.10
CA ALA A 256 -13.51 -3.90 10.21
C ALA A 256 -12.01 -3.68 10.23
N THR A 257 -11.62 -2.50 10.73
CA THR A 257 -10.24 -2.17 11.03
C THR A 257 -9.83 -2.80 12.36
N ASP A 258 -8.63 -3.40 12.40
CA ASP A 258 -8.07 -4.01 13.60
C ASP A 258 -7.17 -2.99 14.34
N PHE A 259 -7.42 -2.79 15.63
CA PHE A 259 -6.55 -2.02 16.52
C PHE A 259 -5.57 -2.98 17.17
N VAL A 260 -4.29 -2.84 16.83
CA VAL A 260 -3.27 -3.82 17.14
C VAL A 260 -2.16 -3.21 17.98
N GLU A 261 -1.50 -4.02 18.79
CA GLU A 261 -0.34 -3.59 19.55
C GLU A 261 0.86 -3.46 18.58
N PRO A 262 1.53 -2.29 18.50
CA PRO A 262 2.70 -2.14 17.66
C PRO A 262 3.86 -2.98 18.20
N ILE A 263 4.74 -3.40 17.30
CA ILE A 263 5.98 -4.10 17.64
C ILE A 263 7.16 -3.15 17.52
N SER A 264 8.24 -3.43 18.23
CA SER A 264 9.40 -2.55 18.21
C SER A 264 10.72 -3.26 18.48
N TYR A 265 11.79 -2.56 18.12
CA TYR A 265 13.17 -2.91 18.45
C TYR A 265 13.93 -1.64 18.81
N THR A 266 14.72 -1.69 19.89
CA THR A 266 15.57 -0.55 20.28
C THR A 266 17.00 -0.85 19.88
N TYR A 267 17.53 -0.06 18.95
CA TYR A 267 18.88 -0.20 18.43
C TYR A 267 19.83 0.77 19.15
N GLY A 268 20.99 0.27 19.59
CA GLY A 268 22.02 1.04 20.27
C GLY A 268 21.58 1.60 21.64
N GLY A 269 20.48 1.09 22.21
CA GLY A 269 19.91 1.59 23.46
C GLY A 269 19.32 3.00 23.41
N GLU A 270 19.29 3.65 22.24
CA GLU A 270 18.88 5.05 22.09
C GLU A 270 17.64 5.24 21.21
N VAL A 271 17.54 4.51 20.10
CA VAL A 271 16.48 4.71 19.10
C VAL A 271 15.58 3.48 19.03
N THR A 272 14.29 3.67 19.34
CA THR A 272 13.27 2.63 19.19
C THR A 272 12.55 2.79 17.85
N LEU A 273 12.69 1.79 16.98
CA LEU A 273 11.89 1.67 15.76
C LEU A 273 10.59 0.93 16.08
N TRP A 274 9.46 1.50 15.63
CA TRP A 274 8.12 0.95 15.82
C TRP A 274 7.50 0.59 14.49
N GLU A 275 6.80 -0.54 14.45
CA GLU A 275 6.18 -1.08 13.26
C GLU A 275 4.81 -1.67 13.58
N CYS A 276 3.92 -1.72 12.59
CA CYS A 276 2.71 -2.53 12.70
C CYS A 276 3.11 -4.01 12.80
N PRO A 277 2.43 -4.81 13.65
CA PRO A 277 2.70 -6.24 13.74
C PRO A 277 2.47 -6.95 12.40
N PRO A 278 3.00 -8.17 12.23
CA PRO A 278 2.75 -8.98 11.04
C PRO A 278 1.26 -9.06 10.73
N ASN A 279 0.95 -8.89 9.45
CA ASN A 279 -0.37 -9.13 8.92
C ASN A 279 -0.22 -9.77 7.55
N GLY A 280 -1.21 -10.55 7.16
CA GLY A 280 -1.21 -11.23 5.87
C GLY A 280 -2.42 -12.13 5.78
N GLN A 281 -2.65 -12.73 4.62
CA GLN A 281 -3.54 -13.87 4.47
C GLN A 281 -2.65 -15.03 4.11
N GLY A 282 -2.42 -16.01 4.97
CA GLY A 282 -1.72 -17.23 4.56
C GLY A 282 -2.57 -18.41 4.87
N ASP A 283 -2.83 -19.18 3.82
CA ASP A 283 -3.34 -20.52 3.98
C ASP A 283 -2.16 -21.48 4.22
N PHE A 284 -2.39 -22.43 5.14
CA PHE A 284 -1.44 -23.43 5.57
C PHE A 284 -1.42 -24.58 4.56
N PHE A 285 -0.27 -24.82 3.93
CA PHE A 285 0.39 -26.13 3.85
C PHE A 285 1.80 -25.88 3.31
N GLY A 286 2.81 -26.51 3.89
CA GLY A 286 4.26 -26.32 3.64
C GLY A 286 4.79 -26.57 2.22
N ARG A 287 3.98 -26.33 1.19
CA ARG A 287 4.37 -26.19 -0.22
C ARG A 287 3.41 -25.18 -0.81
N THR A 288 3.92 -24.02 -1.23
CA THR A 288 3.30 -23.02 -2.15
C THR A 288 3.15 -21.64 -1.50
N THR A 289 4.20 -20.84 -1.64
CA THR A 289 4.28 -19.40 -1.39
C THR A 289 3.25 -18.66 -2.26
N THR A 290 2.02 -18.52 -1.79
CA THR A 290 0.91 -17.96 -2.57
C THR A 290 0.49 -16.60 -2.01
N MET A 291 0.81 -15.57 -2.79
CA MET A 291 0.16 -14.25 -2.84
C MET A 291 -0.08 -13.52 -1.50
N THR A 292 0.99 -13.39 -0.72
CA THR A 292 1.02 -12.55 0.49
C THR A 292 2.43 -11.99 0.62
N LEU A 293 2.88 -11.22 -0.36
CA LEU A 293 4.23 -10.65 -0.33
C LEU A 293 4.26 -9.19 0.12
N THR A 294 3.12 -8.65 0.57
CA THR A 294 2.96 -7.20 0.51
C THR A 294 2.21 -6.62 1.71
N LYS A 295 1.83 -7.48 2.67
CA LYS A 295 1.21 -7.08 3.93
C LYS A 295 2.24 -7.22 5.07
N SER A 296 2.49 -6.09 5.74
CA SER A 296 3.53 -5.73 6.74
C SER A 296 4.88 -6.46 6.67
N ILE A 297 5.85 -5.84 5.98
CA ILE A 297 7.29 -6.12 6.10
C ILE A 297 7.94 -5.36 7.28
N GLY A 298 7.16 -4.73 8.17
CA GLY A 298 7.72 -3.91 9.26
C GLY A 298 8.67 -4.72 10.16
N ILE A 299 8.29 -5.96 10.48
CA ILE A 299 9.15 -6.88 11.26
C ILE A 299 10.50 -7.16 10.56
N THR A 300 10.60 -7.08 9.23
CA THR A 300 11.88 -7.22 8.51
C THR A 300 12.89 -6.17 8.94
N ALA A 301 12.46 -4.91 9.11
CA ALA A 301 13.35 -3.85 9.54
C ALA A 301 13.83 -4.07 10.98
N LEU A 302 12.92 -4.49 11.87
CA LEU A 302 13.25 -4.83 13.25
C LEU A 302 14.23 -6.01 13.34
N LEU A 303 14.00 -7.06 12.57
CA LEU A 303 14.90 -8.21 12.45
C LEU A 303 16.27 -7.78 11.94
N ALA A 304 16.34 -6.98 10.88
CA ALA A 304 17.60 -6.52 10.31
C ALA A 304 18.40 -5.70 11.33
N LEU A 305 17.77 -4.78 12.07
CA LEU A 305 18.42 -4.02 13.14
C LEU A 305 18.96 -4.93 14.24
N GLY A 306 18.16 -5.88 14.71
CA GLY A 306 18.60 -6.79 15.77
C GLY A 306 19.69 -7.77 15.33
N ILE A 307 19.69 -8.19 14.08
CA ILE A 307 20.76 -8.98 13.47
C ILE A 307 22.04 -8.14 13.41
N LEU A 308 21.99 -6.88 12.96
CA LEU A 308 23.14 -5.99 12.89
C LEU A 308 23.75 -5.76 14.27
N GLU A 309 22.93 -5.44 15.27
CA GLU A 309 23.39 -5.27 16.66
C GLU A 309 24.03 -6.57 17.19
N SER A 310 23.43 -7.73 16.88
CA SER A 310 24.03 -9.03 17.24
C SER A 310 25.36 -9.31 16.52
N MET A 311 25.55 -8.83 15.28
CA MET A 311 26.83 -8.94 14.58
C MET A 311 27.91 -8.07 15.24
N GLU A 312 27.55 -6.86 15.68
CA GLU A 312 28.43 -5.96 16.43
C GLU A 312 28.85 -6.58 17.77
N GLU A 313 27.89 -7.09 18.55
CA GLU A 313 28.14 -7.76 19.84
C GLU A 313 29.04 -9.00 19.70
N GLN A 314 28.92 -9.72 18.59
CA GLN A 314 29.76 -10.90 18.29
C GLN A 314 31.14 -10.52 17.73
N GLY A 315 31.44 -9.23 17.53
CA GLY A 315 32.70 -8.77 16.95
C GLY A 315 32.89 -9.16 15.49
N LYS A 316 31.80 -9.47 14.78
CA LYS A 316 31.82 -9.85 13.36
C LYS A 316 31.97 -8.65 12.43
N ILE A 317 31.43 -7.51 12.85
CA ILE A 317 31.56 -6.22 12.20
C ILE A 317 31.99 -5.18 13.25
N LYS A 318 32.53 -4.06 12.78
CA LYS A 318 32.67 -2.87 13.63
C LYS A 318 31.29 -2.27 13.89
N PRO A 319 31.09 -1.48 14.96
CA PRO A 319 29.87 -0.71 15.14
C PRO A 319 29.53 0.07 13.86
N LEU A 320 28.30 -0.05 13.35
CA LEU A 320 27.92 0.56 12.07
C LEU A 320 28.19 2.08 12.03
N LEU A 321 28.02 2.76 13.17
CA LEU A 321 28.25 4.19 13.32
C LEU A 321 29.74 4.59 13.24
N GLU A 322 30.66 3.63 13.41
CA GLU A 322 32.11 3.84 13.26
C GLU A 322 32.61 3.44 11.86
N MET A 323 31.78 2.79 11.06
CA MET A 323 32.10 2.43 9.68
C MET A 323 31.92 3.63 8.76
N GLU A 324 32.75 3.73 7.71
CA GLU A 324 32.55 4.75 6.69
C GLU A 324 31.22 4.52 5.96
N HIS A 325 30.38 5.54 5.90
CA HIS A 325 29.08 5.45 5.26
C HIS A 325 29.23 5.07 3.78
N ASN A 326 28.50 4.03 3.36
CA ASN A 326 28.58 3.43 2.01
C ASN A 326 29.93 2.79 1.66
N SER A 327 30.80 2.47 2.63
CA SER A 327 31.94 1.58 2.37
C SER A 327 31.46 0.18 2.00
N VAL A 328 32.35 -0.62 1.41
CA VAL A 328 32.05 -2.01 1.01
C VAL A 328 31.60 -2.83 2.22
N GLU A 329 32.29 -2.69 3.34
CA GLU A 329 31.99 -3.41 4.58
C GLU A 329 30.65 -2.98 5.17
N TYR A 330 30.35 -1.68 5.14
CA TYR A 330 29.07 -1.13 5.61
C TYR A 330 27.90 -1.69 4.79
N LEU A 331 28.02 -1.63 3.46
CA LEU A 331 26.98 -2.12 2.55
C LEU A 331 26.81 -3.64 2.66
N HIS A 332 27.92 -4.40 2.77
CA HIS A 332 27.86 -5.85 2.93
C HIS A 332 27.13 -6.27 4.21
N ALA A 333 27.40 -5.60 5.34
CA ALA A 333 26.70 -5.85 6.60
C ALA A 333 25.19 -5.59 6.48
N LEU A 334 24.79 -4.45 5.90
CA LEU A 334 23.38 -4.11 5.70
C LEU A 334 22.67 -5.10 4.76
N VAL A 335 23.29 -5.43 3.64
CA VAL A 335 22.72 -6.35 2.64
C VAL A 335 22.52 -7.73 3.24
N GLU A 336 23.52 -8.30 3.92
CA GLU A 336 23.38 -9.64 4.51
C GLU A 336 22.38 -9.67 5.67
N ALA A 337 22.33 -8.63 6.51
CA ALA A 337 21.32 -8.53 7.57
C ALA A 337 19.89 -8.48 6.99
N LEU A 338 19.67 -7.67 5.95
CA LEU A 338 18.38 -7.59 5.26
C LEU A 338 18.02 -8.92 4.59
N ARG A 339 18.97 -9.60 3.94
CA ARG A 339 18.71 -10.91 3.32
C ARG A 339 18.27 -11.96 4.33
N LEU A 340 18.91 -12.01 5.49
CA LEU A 340 18.53 -12.91 6.59
C LEU A 340 17.14 -12.58 7.13
N ALA A 341 16.83 -11.29 7.31
CA ALA A 341 15.54 -10.82 7.79
C ALA A 341 14.41 -11.08 6.79
N PHE A 342 14.64 -10.86 5.49
CA PHE A 342 13.67 -11.13 4.43
C PHE A 342 13.38 -12.63 4.31
N ALA A 343 14.39 -13.49 4.47
CA ALA A 343 14.18 -14.93 4.43
C ALA A 343 13.25 -15.40 5.57
N ASP A 344 13.43 -14.87 6.78
CA ASP A 344 12.56 -15.20 7.91
C ASP A 344 11.15 -14.61 7.73
N THR A 345 11.06 -13.37 7.25
CA THR A 345 9.78 -12.70 7.01
C THR A 345 8.95 -13.45 5.96
N GLN A 346 9.55 -13.84 4.84
CA GLN A 346 8.86 -14.61 3.79
C GLN A 346 8.38 -16.00 4.25
N TYR A 347 8.98 -16.54 5.31
CA TYR A 347 8.58 -17.83 5.85
C TYR A 347 7.51 -17.72 6.94
N TYR A 348 7.65 -16.76 7.86
CA TYR A 348 6.83 -16.69 9.07
C TYR A 348 5.67 -15.69 8.99
N VAL A 349 5.80 -14.59 8.23
CA VAL A 349 4.80 -13.49 8.26
C VAL A 349 3.54 -13.88 7.51
N THR A 350 2.41 -13.85 8.22
CA THR A 350 1.10 -14.18 7.69
C THR A 350 -0.04 -13.72 8.62
N ASP A 351 -1.27 -14.16 8.39
CA ASP A 351 -2.43 -13.90 9.24
C ASP A 351 -2.23 -14.55 10.63
N PRO A 352 -2.06 -13.76 11.71
CA PRO A 352 -1.88 -14.32 13.05
C PRO A 352 -3.14 -15.01 13.58
N ASP A 353 -4.32 -14.74 13.03
CA ASP A 353 -5.58 -15.40 13.42
C ASP A 353 -5.69 -16.82 12.85
N VAL A 354 -4.88 -17.14 11.82
CA VAL A 354 -4.87 -18.45 11.15
C VAL A 354 -3.63 -19.26 11.51
N VAL A 355 -2.46 -18.62 11.55
CA VAL A 355 -1.17 -19.28 11.82
C VAL A 355 -0.42 -18.51 12.89
N HIS A 356 0.16 -19.25 13.85
CA HIS A 356 0.98 -18.63 14.88
C HIS A 356 2.25 -18.01 14.28
N VAL A 357 2.38 -16.68 14.39
CA VAL A 357 3.60 -15.94 14.05
C VAL A 357 4.40 -15.67 15.34
N PRO A 358 5.61 -16.25 15.49
CA PRO A 358 6.38 -16.18 16.74
C PRO A 358 7.18 -14.86 16.85
N VAL A 359 6.46 -13.73 16.90
CA VAL A 359 7.06 -12.38 16.83
C VAL A 359 8.07 -12.14 17.96
N LYS A 360 7.74 -12.54 19.19
CA LYS A 360 8.60 -12.31 20.36
C LYS A 360 9.89 -13.11 20.26
N GLU A 361 9.80 -14.33 19.74
CA GLU A 361 10.92 -15.22 19.54
C GLU A 361 11.80 -14.74 18.38
N LEU A 362 11.20 -14.30 17.28
CA LEU A 362 11.92 -13.73 16.13
C LEU A 362 12.72 -12.47 16.52
N LEU A 363 12.19 -11.66 17.44
CA LEU A 363 12.87 -10.47 17.95
C LEU A 363 13.69 -10.73 19.22
N SER A 364 13.83 -11.99 19.67
CA SER A 364 14.63 -12.33 20.84
C SER A 364 16.13 -12.20 20.54
N LYS A 365 16.90 -11.79 21.55
CA LYS A 365 18.36 -11.68 21.45
C LYS A 365 19.00 -13.02 21.08
N GLU A 366 18.45 -14.12 21.59
CA GLU A 366 18.90 -15.48 21.31
C GLU A 366 18.75 -15.80 19.81
N TYR A 367 17.56 -15.56 19.24
CA TYR A 367 17.30 -15.84 17.83
C TYR A 367 18.14 -14.96 16.90
N LEU A 368 18.15 -13.66 17.14
CA LEU A 368 18.93 -12.69 16.34
C LEU A 368 20.43 -13.03 16.36
N SER A 369 20.96 -13.43 17.52
CA SER A 369 22.32 -13.93 17.67
C SER A 369 22.59 -15.18 16.82
N THR A 370 21.62 -16.10 16.70
CA THR A 370 21.78 -17.26 15.79
C THR A 370 21.85 -16.86 14.32
N ARG A 371 21.06 -15.87 13.90
CA ARG A 371 21.06 -15.38 12.52
C ARG A 371 22.36 -14.62 12.20
N ALA A 372 22.84 -13.78 13.12
CA ALA A 372 24.13 -13.09 12.98
C ALA A 372 25.33 -14.05 12.80
N LYS A 373 25.26 -15.28 13.33
CA LYS A 373 26.30 -16.31 13.10
C LYS A 373 26.45 -16.71 11.63
N LEU A 374 25.43 -16.51 10.80
CA LEU A 374 25.47 -16.82 9.37
C LEU A 374 26.21 -15.77 8.54
N PHE A 375 26.48 -14.58 9.09
CA PHE A 375 27.26 -13.55 8.40
C PHE A 375 28.71 -13.99 8.17
N ASP A 376 29.17 -13.86 6.93
CA ASP A 376 30.57 -14.01 6.53
C ASP A 376 31.09 -12.67 5.95
N PRO A 377 32.13 -12.04 6.52
CA PRO A 377 32.68 -10.79 5.98
C PRO A 377 33.33 -10.94 4.60
N LYS A 378 33.61 -12.17 4.13
CA LYS A 378 34.30 -12.42 2.86
C LYS A 378 33.38 -12.77 1.69
N GLY A 379 32.10 -12.95 1.95
CA GLY A 379 31.18 -13.35 0.89
C GLY A 379 29.77 -13.54 1.40
N THR A 380 28.87 -13.77 0.45
CA THR A 380 27.47 -14.01 0.75
C THR A 380 27.19 -15.49 0.87
N ASP A 381 26.27 -15.89 1.74
CA ASP A 381 25.70 -17.24 1.67
C ASP A 381 24.74 -17.35 0.46
N PRO A 382 25.00 -18.19 -0.54
CA PRO A 382 24.09 -18.37 -1.67
C PRO A 382 22.82 -19.17 -1.31
N LYS A 383 22.75 -19.75 -0.11
CA LYS A 383 21.67 -20.63 0.36
C LYS A 383 20.96 -20.09 1.59
N VAL A 384 20.85 -18.76 1.74
CA VAL A 384 20.08 -18.16 2.83
C VAL A 384 18.67 -18.76 2.85
N VAL A 385 18.37 -19.48 3.93
CA VAL A 385 17.07 -20.03 4.28
C VAL A 385 16.65 -19.50 5.64
N HIS A 386 15.35 -19.50 5.92
CA HIS A 386 14.83 -19.21 7.24
C HIS A 386 15.38 -20.21 8.27
N THR A 387 15.59 -19.78 9.51
CA THR A 387 15.94 -20.71 10.59
C THR A 387 14.64 -21.22 11.22
N LEU A 388 14.45 -22.55 11.30
CA LEU A 388 13.35 -23.15 12.05
C LEU A 388 13.63 -23.05 13.56
N TYR A 389 12.64 -22.56 14.32
CA TYR A 389 12.70 -22.48 15.78
C TYR A 389 12.88 -23.87 16.45
N THR A 390 12.45 -24.94 15.79
CA THR A 390 12.79 -26.32 16.17
C THR A 390 13.88 -26.87 15.25
N SER A 391 14.98 -27.35 15.85
CA SER A 391 16.11 -27.94 15.14
C SER A 391 15.70 -29.00 14.11
N GLN A 392 15.87 -28.72 12.81
CA GLN A 392 16.36 -29.60 11.72
C GLN A 392 15.89 -29.15 10.31
N VAL A 393 16.87 -28.79 9.46
CA VAL A 393 17.02 -29.07 8.00
C VAL A 393 16.08 -28.44 6.93
N LEU A 394 16.74 -27.68 6.03
CA LEU A 394 16.60 -27.43 4.56
C LEU A 394 15.22 -27.41 3.84
N GLU A 395 14.92 -26.30 3.13
CA GLU A 395 14.69 -26.25 1.64
C GLU A 395 14.38 -24.82 1.10
N ARG A 396 14.30 -24.67 -0.25
CA ARG A 396 14.81 -23.56 -1.09
C ARG A 396 13.86 -22.41 -1.50
N GLN A 397 14.54 -21.29 -1.84
CA GLN A 397 14.33 -20.24 -2.87
C GLN A 397 13.30 -19.10 -2.66
N ALA A 398 13.85 -17.87 -2.61
CA ALA A 398 13.18 -16.57 -2.67
C ALA A 398 13.50 -15.84 -3.99
N SER A 399 12.58 -14.99 -4.47
CA SER A 399 12.77 -14.10 -5.63
C SER A 399 12.42 -12.66 -5.27
N GLU A 400 13.31 -11.73 -5.63
CA GLU A 400 13.25 -10.26 -5.45
C GLU A 400 12.16 -9.58 -6.30
N HIS A 401 11.54 -8.49 -5.81
CA HIS A 401 10.92 -7.40 -6.58
C HIS A 401 10.94 -6.08 -5.75
N ASN A 402 11.06 -4.93 -6.42
CA ASN A 402 11.11 -3.57 -5.84
C ASN A 402 9.69 -2.98 -5.63
N GLU A 403 9.49 -2.22 -4.54
CA GLU A 403 8.28 -1.41 -4.30
C GLU A 403 8.62 0.00 -3.79
N CYS A 404 7.79 0.98 -4.14
CA CYS A 404 7.85 2.36 -3.68
C CYS A 404 6.89 2.54 -2.49
N ARG A 405 7.38 2.98 -1.33
CA ARG A 405 6.56 3.20 -0.12
C ARG A 405 6.76 4.63 0.37
N CYS A 406 5.66 5.37 0.54
CA CYS A 406 5.69 6.71 1.11
C CYS A 406 5.63 6.62 2.64
N PHE A 407 6.71 7.04 3.30
CA PHE A 407 6.77 7.27 4.74
C PHE A 407 7.00 8.76 5.02
N SER A 408 6.32 9.31 6.03
CA SER A 408 6.56 10.63 6.58
C SER A 408 6.40 10.60 8.10
N SER A 409 7.24 11.34 8.79
CA SER A 409 7.46 11.30 10.25
C SER A 409 6.29 11.87 11.07
N TYR A 410 6.15 11.35 12.31
CA TYR A 410 5.15 11.61 13.36
C TYR A 410 3.74 11.01 13.17
N PHE A 411 3.36 10.68 11.94
CA PHE A 411 2.16 9.89 11.64
C PHE A 411 2.30 9.30 10.24
N ALA A 412 2.18 7.99 10.11
CA ALA A 412 2.28 7.30 8.82
C ALA A 412 0.96 6.61 8.50
N ILE A 413 0.25 7.07 7.45
CA ILE A 413 -0.75 6.24 6.76
C ILE A 413 -0.10 5.68 5.51
N CYS A 414 0.04 4.36 5.44
CA CYS A 414 0.40 3.67 4.21
C CYS A 414 -0.89 3.21 3.55
N SER A 415 -1.25 3.78 2.40
CA SER A 415 -2.35 3.28 1.55
C SER A 415 -1.79 2.42 0.43
N HIS A 416 -2.16 1.14 0.37
CA HIS A 416 -1.66 0.18 -0.61
C HIS A 416 -2.81 -0.34 -1.48
N THR A 417 -2.61 -0.40 -2.79
CA THR A 417 -3.54 -1.14 -3.67
C THR A 417 -2.79 -2.34 -4.23
N GLU A 418 -3.20 -3.56 -3.84
CA GLU A 418 -2.81 -4.77 -4.53
C GLU A 418 -4.01 -5.32 -5.31
N GLY A 419 -3.81 -5.60 -6.60
CA GLY A 419 -4.90 -5.99 -7.49
C GLY A 419 -5.59 -4.81 -8.18
N MET A 420 -6.36 -5.14 -9.22
CA MET A 420 -6.99 -4.15 -10.10
C MET A 420 -7.93 -3.22 -9.33
N ARG A 421 -7.87 -1.93 -9.66
CA ARG A 421 -8.74 -0.92 -9.06
C ARG A 421 -10.20 -1.22 -9.41
N LEU A 422 -10.97 -1.51 -8.37
CA LEU A 422 -12.42 -1.66 -8.49
C LEU A 422 -13.06 -0.28 -8.44
N HIS A 423 -13.46 0.23 -9.59
CA HIS A 423 -14.26 1.45 -9.69
C HIS A 423 -15.75 1.10 -9.74
N PRO A 424 -16.61 1.72 -8.91
CA PRO A 424 -18.03 1.42 -8.87
C PRO A 424 -18.70 1.80 -10.19
N ALA A 425 -19.44 0.85 -10.77
CA ALA A 425 -20.12 0.96 -12.06
C ALA A 425 -21.19 2.07 -12.11
N LYS A 426 -21.37 2.65 -13.32
CA LYS A 426 -22.49 3.54 -13.65
C LYS A 426 -23.82 2.78 -13.60
N PRO A 427 -24.87 3.32 -12.97
CA PRO A 427 -26.21 2.75 -13.09
C PRO A 427 -26.83 3.28 -14.39
N ARG A 428 -26.92 2.44 -15.45
CA ARG A 428 -28.02 2.52 -16.43
C ARG A 428 -28.04 1.36 -17.45
N LEU A 429 -29.21 0.71 -17.48
CA LEU A 429 -29.72 -0.16 -18.53
C LEU A 429 -29.56 0.43 -19.94
N ARG A 430 -29.19 -0.44 -20.89
CA ARG A 430 -29.97 -0.66 -22.13
C ARG A 430 -29.65 -2.03 -22.72
N ILE A 431 -30.61 -2.94 -22.63
CA ILE A 431 -30.65 -4.21 -23.36
C ILE A 431 -31.15 -3.90 -24.77
N HIS A 432 -30.40 -4.28 -25.81
CA HIS A 432 -30.95 -4.43 -27.16
C HIS A 432 -30.53 -5.78 -27.77
N PRO A 433 -31.48 -6.55 -28.32
CA PRO A 433 -31.22 -7.89 -28.82
C PRO A 433 -30.83 -7.91 -30.32
N ARG A 434 -29.93 -8.85 -30.64
CA ARG A 434 -29.67 -9.51 -31.94
C ARG A 434 -28.97 -8.71 -33.05
N ARG A 435 -27.92 -9.33 -33.61
CA ARG A 435 -28.01 -10.10 -34.88
C ARG A 435 -26.82 -11.05 -35.08
N ARG A 436 -27.11 -12.15 -35.79
CA ARG A 436 -26.27 -13.32 -36.08
C ARG A 436 -25.09 -13.02 -37.01
N ALA A 437 -24.08 -13.89 -36.94
CA ALA A 437 -22.88 -14.04 -37.78
C ALA A 437 -23.15 -14.09 -39.30
N PRO A 438 -22.09 -14.06 -40.15
CA PRO A 438 -21.48 -15.35 -40.52
C PRO A 438 -19.94 -15.37 -40.70
N LYS A 439 -19.38 -16.53 -40.32
CA LYS A 439 -18.31 -17.35 -40.92
C LYS A 439 -17.02 -16.71 -41.50
N CYS A 440 -15.88 -17.23 -41.02
CA CYS A 440 -14.56 -17.23 -41.66
C CYS A 440 -14.56 -17.83 -43.07
N PRO A 441 -13.53 -17.48 -43.85
CA PRO A 441 -12.81 -18.45 -44.66
C PRO A 441 -11.32 -18.54 -44.30
N GLU A 442 -10.88 -19.80 -44.23
CA GLU A 442 -9.54 -20.44 -44.27
C GLU A 442 -8.46 -20.09 -43.25
#